data_AF-A0AB35WUV1-F1
#
_entry.id   AF-A0AB35WUV1-F1
#
_cell.length_a   1.000
_cell.length_b   1.000
_cell.length_c   1.000
_cell.angle_alpha   90.00
_cell.angle_beta   90.00
_cell.angle_gamma   90.00
#
_symmetry.space_group_name_H-M   'P 1'
#
loop_
_entity.id
_entity.type
_entity.pdbx_description
1 polymer ?
#
loop_
_entity_poly.entity_id
_entity_poly.type
_entity_poly.pdbx_seq_one_letter_code
_entity_poly.pdbx_strand_id
1 'polypeptide(L)'
;MAFNPAHNFNISTHRTDDYCISTDTGEIIGQYVSYAFTPPTDPIQEPKSEAVSSGSKSCLSSKQSQDALRLLSAANDSQNAPAEPQKKIATMKSVTRPFTVMHNPLHRLIALADVHPEHDLYDLPAQNWVEDYVMAACYTVAKASKGKLNVSPQHVYAAVKMPDISTAAVRNATGLGKSQGSLIAQCARHALDGMMMYLEHNPQVRDVLQAELDCIDDCTSAYTELRQANAA
;
A
#
# COMPACT_ATOMS: atom_id res chain seq x y z
N MET A 1 -25.92 30.24 -5.87
CA MET A 1 -26.66 30.76 -4.71
C MET A 1 -26.49 29.78 -3.56
N ALA A 2 -25.60 30.15 -2.65
CA ALA A 2 -25.58 29.95 -1.20
C ALA A 2 -26.71 29.17 -0.48
N PHE A 3 -26.23 28.23 0.36
CA PHE A 3 -26.66 27.81 1.72
C PHE A 3 -27.96 27.00 1.96
N ASN A 4 -27.83 25.80 2.55
CA ASN A 4 -27.75 25.67 4.02
C ASN A 4 -27.21 24.30 4.52
N PRO A 5 -26.17 24.27 5.36
CA PRO A 5 -25.71 23.08 6.09
C PRO A 5 -26.35 23.07 7.49
N ALA A 6 -27.55 22.49 7.62
CA ALA A 6 -28.19 22.27 8.92
C ALA A 6 -29.32 21.24 8.83
N HIS A 7 -29.00 19.99 8.51
CA HIS A 7 -29.88 18.88 8.92
C HIS A 7 -29.08 17.95 9.82
N ASN A 8 -29.03 18.34 11.10
CA ASN A 8 -29.05 17.37 12.17
C ASN A 8 -30.30 16.50 11.93
N PHE A 9 -30.13 15.33 11.31
CA PHE A 9 -31.15 14.29 11.32
C PHE A 9 -31.19 13.74 12.75
N ASN A 10 -31.79 14.51 13.65
CA ASN A 10 -32.14 14.06 14.98
C ASN A 10 -33.40 13.20 14.80
N ILE A 11 -33.21 11.97 14.29
CA ILE A 11 -34.31 11.05 14.01
C ILE A 11 -34.89 10.69 15.38
N SER A 12 -36.08 11.21 15.68
CA SER A 12 -36.80 10.88 16.90
C SER A 12 -37.31 9.45 16.76
N THR A 13 -36.78 8.53 17.57
CA THR A 13 -37.11 7.09 17.50
C THR A 13 -37.87 6.66 18.73
N HIS A 14 -38.87 5.80 18.53
CA HIS A 14 -39.65 5.18 19.58
C HIS A 14 -39.46 3.65 19.52
N ARG A 15 -39.11 3.07 20.66
CA ARG A 15 -38.92 1.62 20.78
C ARG A 15 -40.22 0.97 21.21
N THR A 16 -40.68 -0.02 20.44
CA THR A 16 -41.78 -0.90 20.82
C THR A 16 -41.27 -2.33 20.71
N ASP A 17 -41.20 -3.02 21.85
CA ASP A 17 -40.59 -4.35 21.99
C ASP A 17 -39.15 -4.39 21.42
N ASP A 18 -38.95 -5.21 20.38
CA ASP A 18 -37.68 -5.41 19.70
C ASP A 18 -37.50 -4.49 18.49
N TYR A 19 -38.49 -3.66 18.15
CA TYR A 19 -38.45 -2.81 16.96
C TYR A 19 -38.16 -1.35 17.32
N CYS A 20 -37.30 -0.74 16.50
CA CYS A 20 -37.04 0.70 16.52
C CYS A 20 -37.85 1.35 15.39
N ILE A 21 -38.79 2.22 15.75
CA ILE A 21 -39.71 2.87 14.82
C ILE A 21 -39.39 4.37 14.77
N SER A 22 -39.31 4.94 13.57
CA SER A 22 -39.24 6.38 13.36
C SER A 22 -40.54 7.04 13.83
N THR A 23 -40.48 8.00 14.76
CA THR A 23 -41.69 8.72 15.20
C THR A 23 -42.23 9.67 14.12
N ASP A 24 -41.37 10.13 13.21
CA ASP A 24 -41.73 11.10 12.18
C ASP A 24 -42.37 10.44 10.96
N THR A 25 -41.97 9.22 10.62
CA THR A 25 -42.44 8.50 9.42
C THR A 25 -43.28 7.27 9.73
N GLY A 26 -43.22 6.76 10.96
CA GLY A 26 -43.85 5.48 11.33
C GLY A 26 -43.15 4.25 10.72
N GLU A 27 -42.01 4.43 10.05
CA GLU A 27 -41.27 3.34 9.42
C GLU A 27 -40.40 2.60 10.44
N ILE A 28 -40.27 1.28 10.27
CA ILE A 28 -39.41 0.43 11.09
C ILE A 28 -37.96 0.59 10.60
N ILE A 29 -37.10 1.17 11.44
CA ILE A 29 -35.70 1.44 11.13
C ILE A 29 -34.82 0.22 11.40
N GLY A 30 -35.19 -0.60 12.38
CA GLY A 30 -34.42 -1.79 12.72
C GLY A 30 -35.08 -2.68 13.75
N GLN A 31 -34.58 -3.91 13.86
CA GLN A 31 -34.99 -4.90 14.86
C GLN A 31 -33.78 -5.30 15.70
N TYR A 32 -33.91 -5.25 17.02
CA TYR A 32 -32.95 -5.80 17.96
C TYR A 32 -33.23 -7.29 18.13
N VAL A 33 -32.32 -8.14 17.67
CA VAL A 33 -32.40 -9.58 17.91
C VAL A 33 -31.48 -9.91 19.08
N SER A 34 -32.04 -10.37 20.20
CA SER A 34 -31.25 -10.92 21.30
C SER A 34 -31.14 -12.44 21.15
N TYR A 35 -29.99 -12.95 20.74
CA TYR A 35 -29.66 -14.37 20.88
C TYR A 35 -28.92 -14.56 22.21
N ALA A 36 -29.39 -15.51 23.03
CA ALA A 36 -28.63 -15.95 24.19
C ALA A 36 -27.36 -16.66 23.70
N PHE A 37 -26.19 -16.15 24.10
CA PHE A 37 -24.90 -16.72 23.74
C PHE A 37 -24.78 -18.13 24.38
N THR A 38 -24.81 -19.17 23.56
CA THR A 38 -24.39 -20.50 23.96
C THR A 38 -22.91 -20.68 23.58
N PRO A 39 -21.99 -20.84 24.55
CA PRO A 39 -20.58 -21.06 24.22
C PRO A 39 -20.43 -22.37 23.42
N PRO A 40 -19.66 -22.37 22.31
CA PRO A 40 -19.34 -23.60 21.59
C PRO A 40 -18.64 -24.59 22.53
N THR A 41 -19.17 -25.82 22.64
CA THR A 41 -18.57 -26.90 23.45
C THR A 41 -17.57 -27.75 22.65
N ASP A 42 -17.32 -27.39 21.40
CA ASP A 42 -16.42 -28.16 20.56
C ASP A 42 -14.95 -27.92 20.98
N PRO A 43 -14.15 -28.97 21.21
CA PRO A 43 -12.75 -28.82 21.54
C PRO A 43 -12.01 -28.18 20.36
N ILE A 44 -11.24 -27.13 20.67
CA ILE A 44 -10.36 -26.44 19.73
C ILE A 44 -9.43 -27.48 19.08
N GLN A 45 -9.61 -27.72 17.79
CA GLN A 45 -8.65 -28.46 16.99
C GLN A 45 -7.55 -27.48 16.59
N GLU A 46 -6.41 -27.54 17.27
CA GLU A 46 -5.21 -26.82 16.85
C GLU A 46 -4.86 -27.23 15.40
N PRO A 47 -4.66 -26.28 14.48
CA PRO A 47 -4.21 -26.63 13.14
C PRO A 47 -2.82 -27.26 13.22
N LYS A 48 -2.77 -28.55 12.93
CA LYS A 48 -1.55 -29.32 12.77
C LYS A 48 -0.72 -28.67 11.66
N SER A 49 0.45 -28.15 12.01
CA SER A 49 1.39 -27.55 11.05
C SER A 49 1.77 -28.57 9.98
N GLU A 50 1.21 -28.43 8.77
CA GLU A 50 1.73 -29.12 7.58
C GLU A 50 3.05 -28.45 7.18
N ALA A 51 4.14 -29.18 7.40
CA ALA A 51 5.43 -28.82 6.85
C ALA A 51 5.32 -28.73 5.33
N VAL A 52 5.52 -27.54 4.78
CA VAL A 52 5.73 -27.34 3.35
C VAL A 52 6.98 -28.11 2.97
N SER A 53 6.80 -29.28 2.35
CA SER A 53 7.85 -29.97 1.64
C SER A 53 8.28 -29.07 0.49
N SER A 54 9.41 -28.39 0.66
CA SER A 54 10.12 -27.76 -0.43
C SER A 54 10.46 -28.85 -1.44
N GLY A 55 9.71 -28.92 -2.55
CA GLY A 55 10.07 -29.78 -3.67
C GLY A 55 11.51 -29.52 -4.05
N SER A 56 12.35 -30.56 -3.95
CA SER A 56 13.76 -30.43 -4.26
C SER A 56 13.89 -30.01 -5.71
N LYS A 57 14.42 -28.80 -5.94
CA LYS A 57 14.97 -28.46 -7.25
C LYS A 57 16.19 -29.34 -7.40
N SER A 58 16.03 -30.48 -8.08
CA SER A 58 17.14 -31.33 -8.43
C SER A 58 18.20 -30.49 -9.13
N CYS A 59 19.39 -30.45 -8.55
CA CYS A 59 20.57 -29.84 -9.13
C CYS A 59 20.74 -30.39 -10.55
N LEU A 60 20.86 -29.51 -11.55
CA LEU A 60 21.16 -29.91 -12.92
C LEU A 60 22.39 -30.83 -12.91
N SER A 61 22.26 -32.00 -13.52
CA SER A 61 23.37 -32.97 -13.60
C SER A 61 24.53 -32.37 -14.39
N SER A 62 25.77 -32.67 -14.01
CA SER A 62 27.00 -32.19 -14.65
C SER A 62 27.01 -32.31 -16.18
N LYS A 63 26.33 -33.34 -16.73
CA LYS A 63 26.13 -33.50 -18.19
C LYS A 63 25.19 -32.46 -18.81
N GLN A 64 24.12 -32.08 -18.11
CA GLN A 64 23.16 -31.07 -18.57
C GLN A 64 23.79 -29.66 -18.61
N SER A 65 24.73 -29.39 -17.69
CA SER A 65 25.50 -28.14 -17.68
C SER A 65 26.47 -28.03 -18.86
N GLN A 66 27.03 -29.15 -19.34
CA GLN A 66 27.95 -29.18 -20.48
C GLN A 66 27.23 -29.00 -21.83
N ASP A 67 26.04 -29.58 -21.98
CA ASP A 67 25.24 -29.39 -23.20
C ASP A 67 24.71 -27.95 -23.32
N ALA A 68 24.36 -27.30 -22.20
CA ALA A 68 23.99 -25.88 -22.19
C ALA A 68 25.15 -24.98 -22.64
N LEU A 69 26.39 -25.29 -22.23
CA LEU A 69 27.58 -24.55 -22.66
C LEU A 69 27.88 -24.75 -24.16
N ARG A 70 27.67 -25.96 -24.69
CA ARG A 70 27.82 -26.24 -26.13
C ARG A 70 26.81 -25.51 -27.00
N LEU A 71 25.55 -25.39 -26.55
CA LEU A 71 24.53 -24.64 -27.28
C LEU A 71 24.85 -23.14 -27.32
N LEU A 72 25.39 -22.59 -26.23
CA LEU A 72 25.83 -21.20 -26.18
C LEU A 72 27.07 -20.94 -27.06
N SER A 73 28.01 -21.87 -27.14
CA SER A 73 29.16 -21.73 -28.05
C SER A 73 28.76 -21.87 -29.51
N ALA A 74 27.86 -22.81 -29.84
CA ALA A 74 27.39 -23.04 -31.21
C ALA A 74 26.57 -21.86 -31.76
N ALA A 75 25.86 -21.13 -30.89
CA ALA A 75 25.14 -19.92 -31.28
C ALA A 75 26.08 -18.75 -31.65
N ASN A 76 27.33 -18.79 -31.19
CA ASN A 76 28.30 -17.72 -31.40
C ASN A 76 29.14 -17.90 -32.68
N ASP A 77 29.23 -19.12 -33.21
CA ASP A 77 30.04 -19.46 -34.39
C ASP A 77 29.26 -19.41 -35.73
N SER A 78 27.99 -18.98 -35.73
CA SER A 78 27.22 -18.82 -36.97
C SER A 78 27.55 -17.49 -37.68
N GLN A 79 28.73 -17.40 -38.30
CA GLN A 79 29.01 -16.40 -39.32
C GLN A 79 28.50 -16.89 -40.68
N ASN A 80 27.21 -16.72 -40.94
CA ASN A 80 26.72 -16.42 -42.30
C ASN A 80 25.24 -16.00 -42.27
N ALA A 81 24.99 -14.70 -42.39
CA ALA A 81 23.67 -14.18 -42.77
C ALA A 81 23.85 -13.10 -43.87
N PRO A 82 23.11 -13.18 -45.00
CA PRO A 82 23.22 -12.23 -46.11
C PRO A 82 22.74 -10.84 -45.72
N ALA A 83 23.36 -9.80 -46.30
CA ALA A 83 23.00 -8.40 -46.06
C ALA A 83 21.60 -8.07 -46.59
N GLU A 84 20.68 -7.72 -45.68
CA GLU A 84 19.42 -7.04 -46.00
C GLU A 84 19.57 -5.51 -45.98
N PRO A 85 18.84 -4.77 -46.84
CA PRO A 85 19.06 -3.35 -47.07
C PRO A 85 18.63 -2.49 -45.87
N GLN A 86 19.54 -1.60 -45.47
CA GLN A 86 19.38 -0.63 -44.40
C GLN A 86 18.19 0.30 -44.64
N LYS A 87 17.07 0.07 -43.95
CA LYS A 87 16.06 1.10 -43.71
C LYS A 87 16.65 2.11 -42.73
N LYS A 88 16.88 3.35 -43.21
CA LYS A 88 17.22 4.51 -42.37
C LYS A 88 16.14 4.69 -41.30
N ILE A 89 16.44 4.29 -40.07
CA ILE A 89 15.62 4.60 -38.91
C ILE A 89 15.79 6.10 -38.67
N ALA A 90 14.73 6.87 -38.96
CA ALA A 90 14.68 8.27 -38.58
C ALA A 90 14.84 8.36 -37.05
N THR A 91 15.88 9.06 -36.59
CA THR A 91 16.07 9.42 -35.19
C THR A 91 14.99 10.41 -34.80
N MET A 92 13.83 9.88 -34.38
CA MET A 92 12.87 10.67 -33.62
C MET A 92 13.59 11.13 -32.35
N LYS A 93 13.82 12.44 -32.24
CA LYS A 93 14.27 13.06 -31.00
C LYS A 93 13.21 12.75 -29.95
N SER A 94 13.46 11.74 -29.12
CA SER A 94 12.69 11.48 -27.91
C SER A 94 12.72 12.77 -27.10
N VAL A 95 11.61 13.50 -27.08
CA VAL A 95 11.38 14.58 -26.13
C VAL A 95 11.27 13.89 -24.77
N THR A 96 12.41 13.71 -24.11
CA THR A 96 12.47 13.02 -22.84
C THR A 96 11.79 13.91 -21.81
N ARG A 97 10.56 13.56 -21.42
CA ARG A 97 9.85 14.21 -20.32
C ARG A 97 10.78 14.23 -19.10
N PRO A 98 10.96 15.38 -18.42
CA PRO A 98 11.83 15.45 -17.26
C PRO A 98 11.38 14.42 -16.20
N PHE A 99 12.37 13.80 -15.56
CA PHE A 99 12.15 12.86 -14.49
C PHE A 99 11.49 13.58 -13.31
N THR A 100 10.26 13.17 -12.98
CA THR A 100 9.54 13.74 -11.85
C THR A 100 10.02 13.05 -10.57
N VAL A 101 10.74 13.78 -9.73
CA VAL A 101 11.00 13.44 -8.33
C VAL A 101 10.06 14.28 -7.49
N MET A 102 9.39 13.65 -6.53
CA MET A 102 8.61 14.35 -5.53
C MET A 102 9.21 14.04 -4.17
N HIS A 103 9.55 15.09 -3.42
CA HIS A 103 9.90 14.96 -2.01
C HIS A 103 8.62 14.80 -1.20
N ASN A 104 8.57 13.82 -0.31
CA ASN A 104 7.41 13.48 0.49
C ASN A 104 7.54 14.08 1.90
N PRO A 105 6.78 15.14 2.24
CA PRO A 105 6.85 15.73 3.58
C PRO A 105 6.20 14.84 4.66
N LEU A 106 5.33 13.91 4.27
CA LEU A 106 4.53 13.10 5.21
C LEU A 106 5.14 11.71 5.48
N HIS A 107 6.29 11.36 4.88
CA HIS A 107 6.81 9.99 4.94
C HIS A 107 6.97 9.46 6.38
N ARG A 108 7.42 10.30 7.32
CA ARG A 108 7.57 9.94 8.74
C ARG A 108 6.22 9.82 9.46
N LEU A 109 5.31 10.77 9.21
CA LEU A 109 3.96 10.78 9.78
C LEU A 109 3.19 9.52 9.37
N ILE A 110 3.31 9.12 8.11
CA ILE A 110 2.66 7.93 7.56
C ILE A 110 3.28 6.65 8.15
N ALA A 111 4.59 6.64 8.37
CA ALA A 111 5.25 5.51 9.03
C ALA A 111 4.78 5.34 10.49
N LEU A 112 4.50 6.43 11.20
CA LEU A 112 3.92 6.37 12.55
C LEU A 112 2.45 5.96 12.53
N ALA A 113 1.66 6.48 11.60
CA ALA A 113 0.23 6.14 11.49
C ALA A 113 0.00 4.64 11.19
N ASP A 114 1.01 3.95 10.64
CA ASP A 114 1.02 2.51 10.40
C ASP A 114 1.33 1.66 11.64
N VAL A 115 1.82 2.27 12.73
CA VAL A 115 2.03 1.55 13.98
C VAL A 115 0.66 1.23 14.55
N HIS A 116 0.22 -0.02 14.32
CA HIS A 116 -1.04 -0.54 14.82
C HIS A 116 -1.21 -0.13 16.29
N PRO A 117 -2.32 0.51 16.67
CA PRO A 117 -2.69 0.49 18.07
C PRO A 117 -2.93 -0.99 18.41
N GLU A 118 -2.37 -1.43 19.53
CA GLU A 118 -2.61 -2.73 20.15
C GLU A 118 -4.15 -2.89 20.29
N HIS A 119 -4.80 -3.45 19.27
CA HIS A 119 -6.25 -3.57 19.18
C HIS A 119 -6.62 -5.05 19.08
N ASP A 120 -6.02 -5.85 19.96
CA ASP A 120 -6.54 -7.19 20.30
C ASP A 120 -7.79 -7.10 21.19
N LEU A 121 -8.21 -5.90 21.62
CA LEU A 121 -9.33 -5.72 22.56
C LEU A 121 -10.72 -5.56 21.90
N TYR A 122 -10.79 -5.27 20.60
CA TYR A 122 -12.04 -5.13 19.86
C TYR A 122 -11.84 -5.67 18.44
N ASP A 123 -12.65 -6.64 18.00
CA ASP A 123 -12.65 -7.28 16.67
C ASP A 123 -12.91 -6.32 15.47
N LEU A 124 -12.69 -5.02 15.63
CA LEU A 124 -12.73 -4.06 14.54
C LEU A 124 -11.36 -4.00 13.86
N PRO A 125 -11.28 -4.16 12.53
CA PRO A 125 -10.04 -3.93 11.82
C PRO A 125 -9.62 -2.48 12.09
N ALA A 126 -8.37 -2.28 12.50
CA ALA A 126 -7.80 -0.93 12.63
C ALA A 126 -7.96 -0.23 11.28
N GLN A 127 -8.93 0.69 11.18
CA GLN A 127 -9.15 1.45 9.95
C GLN A 127 -7.99 2.43 9.78
N ASN A 128 -6.97 1.96 9.07
CA ASN A 128 -5.85 2.77 8.70
C ASN A 128 -6.26 3.64 7.50
N TRP A 129 -6.64 4.89 7.77
CA TRP A 129 -7.00 5.87 6.76
C TRP A 129 -5.96 6.00 5.63
N VAL A 130 -4.69 5.67 5.90
CA VAL A 130 -3.63 5.63 4.89
C VAL A 130 -3.93 4.56 3.81
N GLU A 131 -4.40 3.38 4.21
CA GLU A 131 -4.75 2.31 3.27
C GLU A 131 -5.91 2.71 2.38
N ASP A 132 -6.91 3.43 2.90
CA ASP A 132 -8.05 3.91 2.12
C ASP A 132 -7.61 4.85 0.99
N TYR A 133 -6.70 5.80 1.26
CA TYR A 133 -6.15 6.68 0.23
C TYR A 133 -5.29 5.94 -0.78
N VAL A 134 -4.53 4.94 -0.34
CA VAL A 134 -3.74 4.09 -1.26
C VAL A 134 -4.65 3.26 -2.17
N MET A 135 -5.68 2.63 -1.60
CA MET A 135 -6.67 1.87 -2.36
C MET A 135 -7.43 2.77 -3.33
N ALA A 136 -7.87 3.94 -2.89
CA ALA A 136 -8.52 4.93 -3.75
C ALA A 136 -7.62 5.31 -4.93
N ALA A 137 -6.34 5.60 -4.69
CA ALA A 137 -5.38 5.92 -5.75
C ALA A 137 -5.17 4.76 -6.74
N CYS A 138 -5.14 3.52 -6.25
CA CYS A 138 -5.08 2.33 -7.12
C CYS A 138 -6.30 2.25 -8.04
N TYR A 139 -7.50 2.51 -7.52
CA TYR A 139 -8.73 2.48 -8.33
C TYR A 139 -8.84 3.65 -9.31
N THR A 140 -8.46 4.87 -8.92
CA THR A 140 -8.62 6.07 -9.76
C THR A 140 -7.52 6.21 -10.81
N VAL A 141 -6.26 6.01 -10.43
CA VAL A 141 -5.09 6.25 -11.30
C VAL A 141 -4.72 5.01 -12.09
N ALA A 142 -4.45 3.89 -11.40
CA ALA A 142 -4.02 2.66 -12.06
C ALA A 142 -5.18 1.91 -12.72
N LYS A 143 -6.40 2.02 -12.17
CA LYS A 143 -7.60 1.29 -12.60
C LYS A 143 -7.46 -0.22 -12.46
N ALA A 144 -8.56 -0.92 -12.73
CA ALA A 144 -8.59 -2.37 -12.82
C ALA A 144 -8.78 -2.83 -14.26
N SER A 145 -8.18 -3.96 -14.62
CA SER A 145 -8.44 -4.67 -15.87
C SER A 145 -8.73 -6.14 -15.56
N LYS A 146 -9.73 -6.72 -16.23
CA LYS A 146 -10.14 -8.14 -16.03
C LYS A 146 -10.40 -8.50 -14.55
N GLY A 147 -10.99 -7.58 -13.78
CA GLY A 147 -11.27 -7.79 -12.35
C GLY A 147 -10.06 -7.75 -11.42
N LYS A 148 -8.88 -7.34 -11.90
CA LYS A 148 -7.66 -7.21 -11.10
C LYS A 148 -7.11 -5.80 -11.19
N LEU A 149 -6.60 -5.27 -10.07
CA LEU A 149 -5.92 -3.97 -10.05
C LEU A 149 -4.65 -4.04 -10.90
N ASN A 150 -4.40 -3.01 -11.69
CA ASN A 150 -3.19 -2.93 -12.53
C ASN A 150 -1.91 -2.72 -11.71
N VAL A 151 -2.05 -2.31 -10.46
CA VAL A 151 -0.97 -2.08 -9.50
C VAL A 151 -1.35 -2.74 -8.16
N SER A 152 -0.39 -3.38 -7.51
CA SER A 152 -0.57 -3.91 -6.16
C SER A 152 -0.61 -2.76 -5.14
N PRO A 153 -1.67 -2.66 -4.31
CA PRO A 153 -1.76 -1.66 -3.24
C PRO A 153 -0.57 -1.72 -2.29
N GLN A 154 -0.05 -2.91 -2.00
CA GLN A 154 1.10 -3.09 -1.12
C GLN A 154 2.37 -2.40 -1.64
N HIS A 155 2.58 -2.38 -2.97
CA HIS A 155 3.70 -1.66 -3.57
C HIS A 155 3.52 -0.14 -3.50
N VAL A 156 2.28 0.34 -3.62
CA VAL A 156 1.97 1.77 -3.47
C VAL A 156 2.13 2.18 -2.01
N TYR A 157 1.67 1.35 -1.08
CA TYR A 157 1.82 1.56 0.35
C TYR A 157 3.29 1.72 0.76
N ALA A 158 4.14 0.80 0.31
CA ALA A 158 5.58 0.91 0.53
C ALA A 158 6.18 2.16 -0.12
N ALA A 159 5.71 2.55 -1.31
CA ALA A 159 6.20 3.72 -2.02
C ALA A 159 5.82 5.05 -1.32
N VAL A 160 4.64 5.12 -0.70
CA VAL A 160 4.18 6.30 0.05
C VAL A 160 5.00 6.53 1.32
N LYS A 161 5.63 5.51 1.88
CA LYS A 161 6.53 5.65 3.05
C LYS A 161 7.95 6.11 2.69
N MET A 162 8.27 6.22 1.40
CA MET A 162 9.60 6.68 0.99
C MET A 162 9.73 8.21 1.12
N PRO A 163 10.92 8.71 1.49
CA PRO A 163 11.17 10.16 1.57
C PRO A 163 11.14 10.83 0.18
N ASP A 164 11.66 10.15 -0.85
CA ASP A 164 11.66 10.65 -2.22
C ASP A 164 10.96 9.66 -3.17
N ILE A 165 9.89 10.12 -3.79
CA ILE A 165 9.07 9.30 -4.71
C ILE A 165 9.46 9.62 -6.14
N SER A 166 10.19 8.67 -6.70
CA SER A 166 10.62 8.72 -8.09
C SER A 166 10.47 7.36 -8.76
N THR A 167 10.35 7.34 -10.09
CA THR A 167 10.20 6.06 -10.81
C THR A 167 11.42 5.16 -10.64
N ALA A 168 12.60 5.74 -10.43
CA ALA A 168 13.83 4.99 -10.18
C ALA A 168 13.84 4.43 -8.75
N ALA A 169 13.46 5.23 -7.74
CA ALA A 169 13.38 4.78 -6.35
C ALA A 169 12.38 3.63 -6.18
N VAL A 170 11.17 3.78 -6.74
CA VAL A 170 10.14 2.74 -6.71
C VAL A 170 10.62 1.47 -7.41
N ARG A 171 11.32 1.62 -8.55
CA ARG A 171 11.85 0.47 -9.29
C ARG A 171 12.91 -0.27 -8.49
N ASN A 172 13.80 0.46 -7.83
CA ASN A 172 14.85 -0.14 -7.01
C ASN A 172 14.24 -0.88 -5.80
N ALA A 173 13.16 -0.36 -5.22
CA ALA A 173 12.47 -0.99 -4.11
C ALA A 173 11.65 -2.23 -4.51
N THR A 174 11.01 -2.21 -5.68
CA THR A 174 10.05 -3.27 -6.10
C THR A 174 10.62 -4.28 -7.10
N GLY A 175 11.71 -3.95 -7.80
CA GLY A 175 12.29 -4.78 -8.86
C GLY A 175 11.47 -4.84 -10.16
N LEU A 176 10.40 -4.03 -10.29
CA LEU A 176 9.45 -4.11 -11.40
C LEU A 176 9.92 -3.39 -12.69
N GLY A 177 9.20 -3.59 -13.79
CA GLY A 177 9.49 -2.91 -15.05
C GLY A 177 9.28 -1.39 -14.98
N LYS A 178 9.91 -0.63 -15.89
CA LYS A 178 9.84 0.85 -15.93
C LYS A 178 8.40 1.38 -15.93
N SER A 179 7.52 0.76 -16.73
CA SER A 179 6.11 1.17 -16.85
C SER A 179 5.34 0.98 -15.53
N GLN A 180 5.53 -0.16 -14.86
CA GLN A 180 4.90 -0.42 -13.56
C GLN A 180 5.46 0.49 -12.47
N GLY A 181 6.79 0.68 -12.42
CA GLY A 181 7.42 1.62 -11.50
C GLY A 181 6.92 3.05 -11.68
N SER A 182 6.68 3.49 -12.92
CA SER A 182 6.09 4.80 -13.18
C SER A 182 4.64 4.91 -12.72
N LEU A 183 3.84 3.85 -12.90
CA LEU A 183 2.43 3.84 -12.50
C LEU A 183 2.29 3.81 -10.98
N ILE A 184 3.10 3.02 -10.29
CA ILE A 184 3.18 3.00 -8.81
C ILE A 184 3.58 4.38 -8.29
N ALA A 185 4.63 5.00 -8.86
CA ALA A 185 5.05 6.33 -8.46
C ALA A 185 3.94 7.37 -8.66
N GLN A 186 3.16 7.27 -9.74
CA GLN A 186 2.01 8.16 -9.98
C GLN A 186 0.90 7.93 -8.95
N CYS A 187 0.57 6.67 -8.64
CA CYS A 187 -0.43 6.34 -7.62
C CYS A 187 -0.01 6.85 -6.24
N ALA A 188 1.26 6.68 -5.87
CA ALA A 188 1.78 7.12 -4.58
C ALA A 188 1.69 8.65 -4.41
N ARG A 189 1.99 9.42 -5.47
CA ARG A 189 1.82 10.89 -5.43
C ARG A 189 0.36 11.29 -5.25
N HIS A 190 -0.54 10.65 -5.98
CA HIS A 190 -1.98 10.95 -5.85
C HIS A 190 -2.53 10.56 -4.48
N ALA A 191 -2.08 9.44 -3.92
CA ALA A 191 -2.43 9.04 -2.55
C ALA A 191 -1.94 10.08 -1.54
N LEU A 192 -0.70 10.58 -1.70
CA LEU A 192 -0.15 11.62 -0.84
C LEU A 192 -0.92 12.93 -0.90
N ASP A 193 -1.35 13.38 -2.08
CA ASP A 193 -2.21 14.55 -2.20
C ASP A 193 -3.50 14.35 -1.38
N GLY A 194 -4.09 13.15 -1.44
CA GLY A 194 -5.25 12.76 -0.64
C GLY A 194 -4.99 12.79 0.86
N MET A 195 -3.85 12.24 1.29
CA MET A 195 -3.43 12.22 2.69
C MET A 195 -3.12 13.61 3.23
N MET A 196 -2.51 14.48 2.42
CA MET A 196 -2.29 15.88 2.77
C MET A 196 -3.61 16.59 3.02
N MET A 197 -4.57 16.44 2.09
CA MET A 197 -5.91 16.99 2.28
C MET A 197 -6.58 16.41 3.55
N TYR A 198 -6.47 15.12 3.81
CA TYR A 198 -7.02 14.51 5.02
C TYR A 198 -6.47 15.16 6.30
N LEU A 199 -5.16 15.33 6.39
CA LEU A 199 -4.49 15.93 7.54
C LEU A 199 -4.80 17.43 7.68
N GLU A 200 -5.04 18.14 6.57
CA GLU A 200 -5.51 19.53 6.59
C GLU A 200 -6.93 19.66 7.16
N HIS A 201 -7.82 18.70 6.84
CA HIS A 201 -9.19 18.68 7.37
C HIS A 201 -9.26 18.15 8.80
N ASN A 202 -8.27 17.36 9.24
CA ASN A 202 -8.21 16.74 10.56
C ASN A 202 -6.93 17.17 11.30
N PRO A 203 -6.83 18.44 11.74
CA PRO A 203 -5.62 18.95 12.39
C PRO A 203 -5.27 18.19 13.66
N GLN A 204 -6.26 17.67 14.39
CA GLN A 204 -6.03 16.88 15.61
C GLN A 204 -5.16 15.65 15.36
N VAL A 205 -5.43 14.90 14.28
CA VAL A 205 -4.65 13.71 13.92
C VAL A 205 -3.23 14.12 13.54
N ARG A 206 -3.09 15.20 12.78
CA ARG A 206 -1.80 15.75 12.38
C ARG A 206 -0.97 16.17 13.59
N ASP A 207 -1.56 16.90 14.53
CA ASP A 207 -0.87 17.44 15.70
C ASP A 207 -0.40 16.32 16.64
N VAL A 208 -1.21 15.28 16.84
CA VAL A 208 -0.82 14.09 17.60
C VAL A 208 0.38 13.41 16.93
N LEU A 209 0.30 13.12 15.63
CA LEU A 209 1.40 12.47 14.90
C LEU A 209 2.67 13.33 14.90
N GLN A 210 2.53 14.65 14.83
CA GLN A 210 3.66 15.57 14.88
C GLN A 210 4.31 15.59 16.26
N ALA A 211 3.52 15.63 17.34
CA ALA A 211 4.05 15.58 18.70
C ALA A 211 4.81 14.28 18.99
N GLU A 212 4.31 13.15 18.49
CA GLU A 212 5.02 11.87 18.57
C GLU A 212 6.36 11.89 17.80
N LEU A 213 6.38 12.50 16.60
CA LEU A 213 7.64 12.67 15.85
C LEU A 213 8.65 13.55 16.59
N ASP A 214 8.19 14.68 17.14
CA ASP A 214 9.05 15.61 17.87
C ASP A 214 9.65 14.91 19.10
N CYS A 215 8.84 14.11 19.83
CA CYS A 215 9.32 13.29 20.94
C CYS A 215 10.38 12.26 20.52
N ILE A 216 10.18 11.59 19.37
CA ILE A 216 11.15 10.62 18.82
C ILE A 216 12.45 11.32 18.43
N ASP A 217 12.37 12.51 17.83
CA ASP A 217 13.54 13.30 17.43
C ASP A 217 14.35 13.78 18.64
N ASP A 218 13.68 14.22 19.70
CA ASP A 218 14.32 14.61 20.96
C ASP A 218 15.03 13.42 21.62
N CYS A 219 14.37 12.26 21.68
CA CYS A 219 14.96 11.03 22.23
C CYS A 219 16.18 10.56 21.41
N THR A 220 16.07 10.61 20.08
CA THR A 220 17.16 10.19 19.19
C THR A 220 18.36 11.12 19.34
N SER A 221 18.12 12.44 19.44
CA SER A 221 19.17 13.44 19.61
C SER A 221 19.91 13.23 20.93
N ALA A 222 19.20 13.10 22.05
CA ALA A 222 19.79 12.81 23.36
C ALA A 222 20.62 11.51 23.36
N TYR A 223 20.13 10.45 22.70
CA TYR A 223 20.88 9.20 22.57
C TYR A 223 22.18 9.38 21.75
N THR A 224 22.13 10.15 20.65
CA THR A 224 23.33 10.40 19.83
C THR A 224 24.38 11.22 20.57
N GLU A 225 23.97 12.21 21.36
CA GLU A 225 24.87 13.01 22.19
C GLU A 225 25.56 12.15 23.27
N LEU A 226 24.80 11.31 23.98
CA LEU A 226 25.34 10.36 24.95
C LEU A 226 26.34 9.39 24.31
N ARG A 227 26.03 8.91 23.10
CA ARG A 227 26.94 8.02 22.36
C ARG A 227 28.24 8.70 21.97
N GLN A 228 28.18 9.97 21.57
CA GLN A 228 29.38 10.75 21.24
C GLN A 228 30.22 11.04 22.48
N ALA A 229 29.59 11.38 23.62
CA ALA A 229 30.28 11.59 24.89
C ALA A 229 30.98 10.34 25.41
N ASN A 230 30.40 9.14 25.19
CA ASN A 230 31.01 7.86 25.56
C ASN A 230 32.10 7.38 24.60
N ALA A 231 32.19 7.97 23.39
CA ALA A 231 33.19 7.62 22.39
C ALA A 231 34.42 8.54 22.40
N ALA A 232 34.35 9.64 23.15
CA ALA A 232 35.43 10.59 23.40
C ALA A 232 36.20 10.22 24.68
#